data_AF-A0A951STG8-F1
#
_entry.id   AF-A0A951STG8-F1
#
_cell.length_a   1.000
_cell.length_b   1.000
_cell.length_c   1.000
_cell.angle_alpha   90.00
_cell.angle_beta   90.00
_cell.angle_gamma   90.00
#
_symmetry.space_group_name_H-M   'P 1'
#
loop_
_entity.id
_entity.type
_entity.pdbx_description
1 polymer ?
#
loop_
_entity_poly.entity_id
_entity_poly.type
_entity_poly.pdbx_seq_one_letter_code
_entity_poly.pdbx_strand_id
1 'polypeptide(L)'
;MKSIKIGAILLILTASGLYAGDSDDSKRYYEESHAKYEKFLENGNVYEKLEAIAWMSSLRKYRFIRPLSRELLHGMEDPAQRKMAAFDPYIKSQIAIAIGNIGRKEGLASLTKALEFSNAILEEQKQAFEAKSAKAEQEKSFELPVPQNKYGPALMKEGYLFPVSPDAYWSIANDFKALDYDQNDEQSRIRMEGYNYVNVIYHVLVAISKLGNEESLDLVIPFLDHPYPDVRLGAVVATTQLGSDKARDILLEKYSKETNDIVKARMASGILLLDTRKSEIYTDLVEKYLRHDDVRVRFEAAVGLRDLALGESLFHLHDAFLLETHNQVKNVLIQAIHNANADNILPPNPIYDTGPTKIWVYGEPVQPRETGR
;
A
#
# COMPACT_ATOMS: atom_id res chain seq x y z
N MET A 1 32.75 -38.05 -7.54
CA MET A 1 33.74 -37.21 -8.26
C MET A 1 33.10 -36.81 -9.58
N LYS A 2 32.78 -35.57 -9.97
CA LYS A 2 33.16 -34.22 -9.51
C LYS A 2 32.05 -33.24 -9.95
N SER A 3 31.79 -32.28 -9.05
CA SER A 3 31.31 -30.90 -9.27
C SER A 3 30.10 -30.63 -10.17
N ILE A 4 28.95 -30.48 -9.51
CA ILE A 4 27.90 -29.53 -9.88
C ILE A 4 28.48 -28.13 -9.67
N LYS A 5 28.61 -27.34 -10.73
CA LYS A 5 28.97 -25.92 -10.64
C LYS A 5 27.71 -25.07 -10.67
N ILE A 6 27.43 -24.49 -9.52
CA ILE A 6 26.63 -23.28 -9.29
C ILE A 6 27.24 -22.13 -10.12
N GLY A 7 26.41 -21.34 -10.79
CA GLY A 7 26.80 -20.01 -11.26
C GLY A 7 26.15 -19.55 -12.57
N ALA A 8 25.01 -18.87 -12.47
CA ALA A 8 24.59 -17.78 -13.38
C ALA A 8 23.31 -17.10 -12.87
N ILE A 9 23.36 -16.50 -11.68
CA ILE A 9 22.56 -15.31 -11.37
C ILE A 9 23.55 -14.16 -11.45
N LEU A 10 23.68 -13.53 -12.62
CA LEU A 10 24.20 -12.17 -12.78
C LEU A 10 23.98 -11.70 -14.24
N LEU A 11 23.58 -10.42 -14.36
CA LEU A 11 23.48 -9.59 -15.56
C LEU A 11 22.20 -9.67 -16.43
N ILE A 12 21.16 -8.96 -15.99
CA ILE A 12 20.18 -8.27 -16.86
C ILE A 12 20.85 -7.01 -17.49
N LEU A 13 22.09 -7.11 -17.97
CA LEU A 13 22.84 -5.97 -18.50
C LEU A 13 23.76 -6.29 -19.68
N THR A 14 23.53 -7.39 -20.41
CA THR A 14 24.22 -7.64 -21.69
C THR A 14 23.29 -8.14 -22.78
N ALA A 15 22.46 -7.24 -23.29
CA ALA A 15 22.13 -7.19 -24.71
C ALA A 15 22.16 -5.73 -25.24
N SER A 16 22.81 -4.82 -24.51
CA SER A 16 23.11 -3.47 -24.99
C SER A 16 24.47 -3.49 -25.69
N GLY A 17 24.43 -3.61 -27.01
CA GLY A 17 25.57 -3.29 -27.88
C GLY A 17 25.92 -4.37 -28.89
N LEU A 18 25.05 -4.61 -29.88
CA LEU A 18 25.44 -5.02 -31.24
C LEU A 18 24.27 -5.08 -32.23
N TYR A 19 23.34 -4.13 -32.14
CA TYR A 19 22.66 -3.60 -33.32
C TYR A 19 22.47 -2.12 -33.05
N ALA A 20 23.19 -1.27 -33.77
CA ALA A 20 22.79 0.12 -33.93
C ALA A 20 21.49 0.10 -34.74
N GLY A 21 20.37 -0.16 -34.06
CA GLY A 21 19.04 -0.06 -34.64
C GLY A 21 18.71 1.40 -34.83
N ASP A 22 18.21 1.74 -36.00
CA ASP A 22 17.78 3.08 -36.37
C ASP A 22 16.77 3.61 -35.34
N SER A 23 16.53 4.93 -35.25
CA SER A 23 15.52 5.48 -34.33
C SER A 23 14.15 4.80 -34.48
N ASP A 24 13.88 4.28 -35.69
CA ASP A 24 12.70 3.52 -36.06
C ASP A 24 12.60 2.14 -35.37
N ASP A 25 13.71 1.44 -35.12
CA ASP A 25 13.69 0.14 -34.43
C ASP A 25 13.31 0.29 -32.95
N SER A 26 13.80 1.35 -32.30
CA SER A 26 13.44 1.66 -30.91
C SER A 26 11.96 2.03 -30.77
N LYS A 27 11.45 2.85 -31.72
CA LYS A 27 10.04 3.24 -31.78
C LYS A 27 9.15 2.03 -32.01
N ARG A 28 9.50 1.15 -32.97
CA ARG A 28 8.77 -0.09 -33.24
C ARG A 28 8.73 -1.00 -32.01
N TYR A 29 9.86 -1.17 -31.31
CA TYR A 29 9.90 -1.97 -30.07
C TYR A 29 8.92 -1.45 -29.01
N TYR A 30 8.86 -0.12 -28.81
CA TYR A 30 7.91 0.48 -27.86
C TYR A 30 6.46 0.35 -28.31
N GLU A 31 6.18 0.47 -29.60
CA GLU A 31 4.83 0.29 -30.16
C GLU A 31 4.34 -1.16 -30.04
N GLU A 32 5.20 -2.13 -30.35
CA GLU A 32 4.92 -3.56 -30.18
C GLU A 32 4.73 -3.94 -28.70
N SER A 33 5.63 -3.47 -27.84
CA SER A 33 5.52 -3.66 -26.38
C SER A 33 4.23 -3.05 -25.86
N HIS A 34 3.86 -1.86 -26.35
CA HIS A 34 2.63 -1.20 -25.95
C HIS A 34 1.39 -2.03 -26.33
N ALA A 35 1.29 -2.49 -27.57
CA ALA A 35 0.17 -3.32 -28.03
C ALA A 35 0.09 -4.64 -27.24
N LYS A 36 1.24 -5.26 -26.93
CA LYS A 36 1.33 -6.45 -26.08
C LYS A 36 0.74 -6.19 -24.69
N TYR A 37 1.20 -5.14 -24.00
CA TYR A 37 0.78 -4.89 -22.62
C TYR A 37 -0.64 -4.35 -22.48
N GLU A 38 -1.17 -3.63 -23.48
CA GLU A 38 -2.60 -3.30 -23.48
C GLU A 38 -3.47 -4.55 -23.61
N LYS A 39 -3.09 -5.49 -24.49
CA LYS A 39 -3.79 -6.77 -24.62
C LYS A 39 -3.71 -7.60 -23.33
N PHE A 40 -2.54 -7.61 -22.68
CA PHE A 40 -2.35 -8.29 -21.39
C PHE A 40 -3.23 -7.69 -20.30
N LEU A 41 -3.32 -6.36 -20.23
CA LEU A 41 -4.18 -5.69 -19.25
C LEU A 41 -5.66 -6.04 -19.44
N GLU A 42 -6.14 -6.05 -20.69
CA GLU A 42 -7.55 -6.30 -21.00
C GLU A 42 -7.93 -7.79 -20.86
N ASN A 43 -7.15 -8.68 -21.46
CA ASN A 43 -7.54 -10.07 -21.70
C ASN A 43 -6.58 -11.10 -21.12
N GLY A 44 -5.49 -10.65 -20.49
CA GLY A 44 -4.48 -11.53 -19.93
C GLY A 44 -4.93 -12.23 -18.66
N ASN A 45 -4.20 -13.29 -18.30
CA ASN A 45 -4.28 -13.88 -16.97
C ASN A 45 -3.72 -12.90 -15.92
N VAL A 46 -3.79 -13.27 -14.63
CA VAL A 46 -3.38 -12.39 -13.54
C VAL A 46 -1.90 -12.00 -13.64
N TYR A 47 -1.01 -12.92 -13.99
CA TYR A 47 0.42 -12.61 -14.14
C TYR A 47 0.67 -11.63 -15.28
N GLU A 48 0.03 -11.85 -16.43
CA GLU A 48 0.12 -10.95 -17.59
C GLU A 48 -0.43 -9.56 -17.24
N LYS A 49 -1.54 -9.48 -16.49
CA LYS A 49 -2.08 -8.21 -16.00
C LYS A 49 -1.10 -7.52 -15.06
N LEU A 50 -0.50 -8.24 -14.10
CA LEU A 50 0.51 -7.67 -13.19
C LEU A 50 1.75 -7.18 -13.93
N GLU A 51 2.23 -7.94 -14.91
CA GLU A 51 3.34 -7.55 -15.77
C GLU A 51 3.00 -6.26 -16.54
N ALA A 52 1.80 -6.19 -17.12
CA ALA A 52 1.32 -5.00 -17.82
C ALA A 52 1.22 -3.78 -16.90
N ILE A 53 0.65 -3.95 -15.70
CA ILE A 53 0.52 -2.89 -14.70
C ILE A 53 1.89 -2.38 -14.27
N ALA A 54 2.84 -3.27 -13.97
CA ALA A 54 4.20 -2.92 -13.58
C ALA A 54 4.92 -2.16 -14.69
N TRP A 55 4.83 -2.66 -15.93
CA TRP A 55 5.42 -2.00 -17.09
C TRP A 55 4.83 -0.61 -17.33
N MET A 56 3.50 -0.48 -17.35
CA MET A 56 2.81 0.81 -17.52
C MET A 56 3.15 1.81 -16.40
N SER A 57 3.21 1.32 -15.15
CA SER A 57 3.57 2.14 -13.98
C SER A 57 5.01 2.65 -14.07
N SER A 58 5.97 1.80 -14.48
CA SER A 58 7.38 2.18 -14.57
C SER A 58 7.65 3.29 -15.60
N LEU A 59 6.87 3.33 -16.69
CA LEU A 59 7.05 4.30 -17.75
C LEU A 59 6.46 5.67 -17.42
N ARG A 60 5.53 5.73 -16.44
CA ARG A 60 4.86 6.95 -15.96
C ARG A 60 4.30 7.83 -17.08
N LYS A 61 3.83 7.23 -18.18
CA LYS A 61 3.29 7.95 -19.33
C LYS A 61 1.80 8.19 -19.17
N TYR A 62 1.37 9.40 -19.54
CA TYR A 62 -0.03 9.82 -19.51
C TYR A 62 -0.98 8.87 -20.26
N ARG A 63 -0.55 8.33 -21.42
CA ARG A 63 -1.36 7.43 -22.24
C ARG A 63 -1.91 6.21 -21.50
N PHE A 64 -1.22 5.78 -20.43
CA PHE A 64 -1.60 4.59 -19.65
C PHE A 64 -2.71 4.84 -18.64
N ILE A 65 -3.02 6.10 -18.32
CA ILE A 65 -4.09 6.42 -17.39
C ILE A 65 -5.41 5.86 -17.91
N ARG A 66 -5.76 6.09 -19.18
CA ARG A 66 -7.04 5.62 -19.74
C ARG A 66 -7.23 4.09 -19.67
N PRO A 67 -6.31 3.25 -20.17
CA PRO A 67 -6.48 1.79 -20.11
C PRO A 67 -6.49 1.28 -18.66
N LEU A 68 -5.63 1.83 -17.78
CA LEU A 68 -5.63 1.50 -16.36
C LEU A 68 -6.94 1.90 -15.67
N SER A 69 -7.44 3.12 -15.90
CA SER A 69 -8.72 3.60 -15.36
C SER A 69 -9.90 2.74 -15.80
N ARG A 70 -9.93 2.30 -17.06
CA ARG A 70 -10.98 1.40 -17.56
C ARG A 70 -10.90 0.05 -16.86
N GLU A 71 -9.70 -0.54 -16.77
CA GLU A 71 -9.53 -1.82 -16.10
C GLU A 71 -9.78 -1.72 -14.59
N LEU A 72 -9.46 -0.60 -13.94
CA LEU A 72 -9.78 -0.36 -12.53
C LEU A 72 -11.27 -0.53 -12.25
N LEU A 73 -12.11 0.11 -13.08
CA LEU A 73 -13.56 0.14 -12.90
C LEU A 73 -14.27 -1.09 -13.47
N HIS A 74 -13.59 -1.87 -14.32
CA HIS A 74 -14.19 -3.03 -14.98
C HIS A 74 -14.77 -4.04 -13.97
N GLY A 75 -16.06 -4.34 -14.10
CA GLY A 75 -16.76 -5.31 -13.24
C GLY A 75 -17.05 -4.85 -11.81
N MET A 76 -16.73 -3.62 -11.41
CA MET A 76 -17.04 -3.14 -10.05
C MET A 76 -18.53 -2.85 -9.84
N GLU A 77 -19.21 -2.36 -10.89
CA GLU A 77 -20.61 -1.95 -10.83
C GLU A 77 -21.58 -3.14 -10.87
N ASP A 78 -21.27 -4.18 -11.63
CA ASP A 78 -22.15 -5.32 -11.86
C ASP A 78 -21.87 -6.48 -10.89
N PRO A 79 -22.82 -6.84 -9.99
CA PRO A 79 -22.68 -7.99 -9.08
C PRO A 79 -22.36 -9.32 -9.78
N ALA A 80 -22.81 -9.52 -11.02
CA ALA A 80 -22.50 -10.74 -11.78
C ALA A 80 -21.03 -10.77 -12.21
N GLN A 81 -20.50 -9.62 -12.64
CA GLN A 81 -19.08 -9.49 -13.05
C GLN A 81 -18.14 -9.64 -11.86
N ARG A 82 -18.53 -9.15 -10.67
CA ARG A 82 -17.75 -9.32 -9.42
C ARG A 82 -17.50 -10.79 -9.06
N LYS A 83 -18.34 -11.72 -9.53
CA LYS A 83 -18.21 -13.17 -9.29
C LYS A 83 -17.38 -13.90 -10.35
N MET A 84 -16.99 -13.21 -11.42
CA MET A 84 -16.21 -13.83 -12.49
C MET A 84 -14.75 -14.00 -12.08
N ALA A 85 -14.13 -15.10 -12.53
CA ALA A 85 -12.71 -15.38 -12.27
C ALA A 85 -11.74 -14.33 -12.85
N ALA A 86 -12.21 -13.46 -13.74
CA ALA A 86 -11.42 -12.36 -14.31
C ALA A 86 -11.42 -11.10 -13.43
N PHE A 87 -12.34 -11.00 -12.45
CA PHE A 87 -12.45 -9.88 -11.54
C PHE A 87 -11.65 -10.16 -10.26
N ASP A 88 -10.52 -9.49 -10.08
CA ASP A 88 -9.64 -9.68 -8.93
C ASP A 88 -9.38 -8.33 -8.22
N PRO A 89 -9.83 -8.13 -6.97
CA PRO A 89 -9.56 -6.93 -6.19
C PRO A 89 -8.06 -6.64 -5.98
N TYR A 90 -7.19 -7.65 -6.00
CA TYR A 90 -5.75 -7.42 -5.97
C TYR A 90 -5.26 -6.74 -7.25
N ILE A 91 -5.76 -7.14 -8.41
CA ILE A 91 -5.47 -6.44 -9.66
C ILE A 91 -5.96 -4.99 -9.58
N LYS A 92 -7.14 -4.74 -9.00
CA LYS A 92 -7.64 -3.36 -8.81
C LYS A 92 -6.73 -2.53 -7.92
N SER A 93 -6.23 -3.08 -6.81
CA SER A 93 -5.31 -2.36 -5.92
C SER A 93 -3.98 -2.04 -6.62
N GLN A 94 -3.42 -2.99 -7.39
CA GLN A 94 -2.21 -2.77 -8.17
C GLN A 94 -2.40 -1.69 -9.25
N ILE A 95 -3.56 -1.65 -9.89
CA ILE A 95 -3.91 -0.59 -10.84
C ILE A 95 -4.00 0.77 -10.13
N ALA A 96 -4.63 0.84 -8.95
CA ALA A 96 -4.68 2.08 -8.17
C ALA A 96 -3.27 2.58 -7.82
N ILE A 97 -2.38 1.70 -7.36
CA ILE A 97 -0.96 2.01 -7.13
C ILE A 97 -0.32 2.55 -8.42
N ALA A 98 -0.54 1.90 -9.56
CA ALA A 98 0.04 2.30 -10.83
C ALA A 98 -0.44 3.70 -11.26
N ILE A 99 -1.73 4.00 -11.16
CA ILE A 99 -2.29 5.32 -11.44
C ILE A 99 -1.68 6.38 -10.50
N GLY A 100 -1.58 6.07 -9.21
CA GLY A 100 -0.92 6.94 -8.23
C GLY A 100 0.56 7.22 -8.56
N ASN A 101 1.31 6.20 -8.98
CA ASN A 101 2.71 6.33 -9.38
C ASN A 101 2.91 7.08 -10.71
N ILE A 102 1.94 7.00 -11.62
CA ILE A 102 1.93 7.82 -12.83
C ILE A 102 1.71 9.31 -12.47
N GLY A 103 0.95 9.58 -11.39
CA GLY A 103 0.85 10.91 -10.77
C GLY A 103 0.14 11.95 -11.65
N ARG A 104 -0.87 11.53 -12.41
CA ARG A 104 -1.61 12.40 -13.34
C ARG A 104 -3.04 12.61 -12.86
N LYS A 105 -3.48 13.87 -12.80
CA LYS A 105 -4.81 14.27 -12.29
C LYS A 105 -5.97 13.62 -13.03
N GLU A 106 -5.77 13.21 -14.29
CA GLU A 106 -6.78 12.54 -15.10
C GLU A 106 -7.15 11.16 -14.56
N GLY A 107 -6.32 10.57 -13.70
CA GLY A 107 -6.66 9.35 -12.96
C GLY A 107 -7.66 9.57 -11.83
N LEU A 108 -7.83 10.81 -11.34
CA LEU A 108 -8.61 11.11 -10.14
C LEU A 108 -10.06 10.66 -10.27
N ALA A 109 -10.72 10.97 -11.39
CA ALA A 109 -12.12 10.59 -11.60
C ALA A 109 -12.35 9.08 -11.52
N SER A 110 -11.40 8.28 -12.03
CA SER A 110 -11.49 6.82 -11.93
C SER A 110 -11.19 6.30 -10.52
N LEU A 111 -10.26 6.93 -9.80
CA LEU A 111 -9.95 6.58 -8.42
C LEU A 111 -11.13 6.89 -7.50
N THR A 112 -11.76 8.06 -7.64
CA THR A 112 -12.95 8.44 -6.86
C THR A 112 -14.09 7.45 -7.08
N LYS A 113 -14.38 7.08 -8.34
CA LYS A 113 -15.39 6.05 -8.63
C LYS A 113 -15.04 4.68 -8.04
N ALA A 114 -13.76 4.28 -8.12
CA ALA A 114 -13.31 3.02 -7.55
C ALA A 114 -13.43 3.03 -6.01
N LEU A 115 -13.20 4.18 -5.38
CA LEU A 115 -13.39 4.38 -3.94
C LEU A 115 -14.86 4.20 -3.55
N GLU A 116 -15.77 4.86 -4.26
CA GLU A 116 -17.22 4.76 -4.07
C GLU A 116 -17.71 3.31 -4.23
N PHE A 117 -17.34 2.66 -5.34
CA PHE A 117 -17.73 1.27 -5.58
C PHE A 117 -17.16 0.32 -4.53
N SER A 118 -15.87 0.43 -4.21
CA SER A 118 -15.26 -0.46 -3.21
C SER A 118 -15.92 -0.30 -1.84
N ASN A 119 -16.25 0.93 -1.44
CA ASN A 119 -16.93 1.19 -0.17
C ASN A 119 -18.36 0.63 -0.17
N ALA A 120 -19.11 0.81 -1.26
CA ALA A 120 -20.46 0.25 -1.39
C ALA A 120 -20.47 -1.28 -1.33
N ILE A 121 -19.50 -1.92 -1.98
CA ILE A 121 -19.35 -3.39 -1.96
C ILE A 121 -19.00 -3.86 -0.54
N LEU A 122 -18.13 -3.12 0.16
CA LEU A 122 -17.73 -3.47 1.52
C LEU A 122 -18.91 -3.37 2.51
N GLU A 123 -19.76 -2.35 2.37
CA GLU A 123 -20.98 -2.23 3.18
C GLU A 123 -22.02 -3.31 2.83
N GLU A 124 -22.17 -3.69 1.55
CA GLU A 124 -23.00 -4.83 1.14
C GLU A 124 -22.54 -6.13 1.83
N GLN A 125 -21.22 -6.40 1.80
CA GLN A 125 -20.63 -7.57 2.45
C GLN A 125 -20.84 -7.56 3.97
N LYS A 126 -20.69 -6.40 4.61
CA LYS A 126 -20.90 -6.22 6.04
C LYS A 126 -22.36 -6.48 6.43
N GLN A 127 -23.32 -5.90 5.72
CA GLN A 127 -24.76 -6.11 5.98
C GLN A 127 -25.16 -7.58 5.79
N ALA A 128 -24.65 -8.23 4.73
CA ALA A 128 -24.89 -9.65 4.49
C ALA A 128 -24.33 -10.53 5.62
N PHE A 129 -23.14 -10.18 6.14
CA PHE A 129 -22.54 -10.85 7.29
C PHE A 129 -23.35 -10.66 8.57
N GLU A 130 -23.78 -9.44 8.88
CA GLU A 130 -24.60 -9.12 10.05
C GLU A 130 -25.95 -9.87 10.00
N ALA A 131 -26.60 -9.90 8.83
CA ALA A 131 -27.83 -10.65 8.62
C ALA A 131 -27.62 -12.16 8.82
N LYS A 132 -26.52 -12.72 8.31
CA LYS A 132 -26.18 -14.15 8.53
C LYS A 132 -25.91 -14.43 10.01
N SER A 133 -25.26 -13.51 10.71
CA SER A 133 -24.97 -13.62 12.14
C SER A 133 -26.22 -13.58 13.00
N ALA A 134 -27.12 -12.62 12.75
CA ALA A 134 -28.40 -12.54 13.46
C ALA A 134 -29.26 -13.80 13.23
N LYS A 135 -29.27 -14.33 12.01
CA LYS A 135 -29.98 -15.58 11.69
C LYS A 135 -29.38 -16.78 12.42
N ALA A 136 -28.05 -16.93 12.41
CA ALA A 136 -27.37 -18.03 13.10
C ALA A 136 -27.64 -17.99 14.62
N GLU A 137 -27.66 -16.79 15.22
CA GLU A 137 -28.02 -16.59 16.63
C GLU A 137 -29.46 -16.98 16.92
N GLN A 138 -30.41 -16.55 16.07
CA GLN A 138 -31.83 -16.90 16.19
C GLN A 138 -32.06 -18.41 16.10
N GLU A 139 -31.37 -19.07 15.18
CA GLU A 139 -31.49 -20.51 14.92
C GLU A 139 -30.68 -21.36 15.91
N LYS A 140 -29.92 -20.74 16.84
CA LYS A 140 -28.92 -21.41 17.70
C LYS A 140 -28.00 -22.33 16.89
N SER A 141 -27.67 -21.91 15.67
CA SER A 141 -26.77 -22.63 14.79
C SER A 141 -25.35 -22.55 15.33
N PHE A 142 -24.61 -23.66 15.25
CA PHE A 142 -23.18 -23.70 15.54
C PHE A 142 -22.32 -23.23 14.37
N GLU A 143 -22.93 -22.92 13.22
CA GLU A 143 -22.21 -22.29 12.11
C GLU A 143 -21.77 -20.88 12.51
N LEU A 144 -20.46 -20.71 12.73
CA LEU A 144 -19.85 -19.41 12.96
C LEU A 144 -19.75 -18.68 11.61
N PRO A 145 -20.56 -17.63 11.35
CA PRO A 145 -20.31 -16.80 10.19
C PRO A 145 -18.93 -16.15 10.36
N VAL A 146 -18.12 -16.21 9.31
CA VAL A 146 -16.81 -15.56 9.27
C VAL A 146 -16.93 -14.29 8.42
N PRO A 147 -16.56 -13.11 8.94
CA PRO A 147 -16.60 -11.89 8.14
C PRO A 147 -15.52 -11.97 7.06
N GLN A 148 -15.90 -11.74 5.80
CA GLN A 148 -15.02 -11.79 4.62
C GLN A 148 -13.83 -10.82 4.70
N ASN A 149 -13.92 -9.82 5.57
CA ASN A 149 -12.94 -8.75 5.73
C ASN A 149 -12.07 -8.92 6.98
N LYS A 150 -12.10 -10.11 7.62
CA LYS A 150 -11.14 -10.51 8.65
C LYS A 150 -10.24 -11.62 8.12
N TYR A 151 -9.04 -11.65 8.69
CA TYR A 151 -8.00 -12.62 8.38
C TYR A 151 -8.45 -14.05 8.68
N GLY A 152 -8.18 -14.98 7.75
CA GLY A 152 -8.37 -16.40 8.01
C GLY A 152 -7.45 -16.88 9.15
N PRO A 153 -7.76 -18.00 9.82
CA PRO A 153 -7.02 -18.50 10.99
C PRO A 153 -5.50 -18.70 10.75
N ALA A 154 -5.10 -19.01 9.53
CA ALA A 154 -3.69 -19.15 9.14
C ALA A 154 -2.87 -17.85 9.28
N LEU A 155 -3.53 -16.69 9.18
CA LEU A 155 -2.94 -15.34 9.29
C LEU A 155 -3.11 -14.72 10.68
N MET A 156 -3.85 -15.38 11.57
CA MET A 156 -4.00 -14.98 12.97
C MET A 156 -2.90 -15.57 13.87
N LYS A 157 -1.83 -16.14 13.29
CA LYS A 157 -0.66 -16.55 14.07
C LYS A 157 -0.02 -15.32 14.70
N GLU A 158 0.22 -15.41 16.00
CA GLU A 158 0.91 -14.41 16.79
C GLU A 158 2.26 -14.08 16.14
N GLY A 159 2.50 -12.79 15.83
CA GLY A 159 3.71 -12.32 15.16
C GLY A 159 3.62 -12.05 13.65
N TYR A 160 2.48 -12.28 12.97
CA TYR A 160 2.37 -11.97 11.54
C TYR A 160 2.04 -10.48 11.29
N LEU A 161 2.96 -9.76 10.63
CA LEU A 161 2.90 -8.31 10.49
C LEU A 161 1.94 -7.81 9.39
N PHE A 162 1.75 -8.59 8.31
CA PHE A 162 0.95 -8.20 7.14
C PHE A 162 -0.23 -9.14 6.91
N PRO A 163 -1.28 -9.04 7.72
CA PRO A 163 -2.47 -9.82 7.45
C PRO A 163 -3.27 -9.24 6.25
N VAL A 164 -2.94 -8.01 5.78
CA VAL A 164 -3.47 -7.34 4.58
C VAL A 164 -2.56 -7.38 3.32
N SER A 165 -1.60 -8.33 3.23
CA SER A 165 -0.74 -8.63 2.06
C SER A 165 0.45 -7.68 1.85
N PRO A 166 1.59 -8.11 1.25
CA PRO A 166 1.66 -8.68 -0.11
C PRO A 166 2.45 -9.99 -0.19
N ASP A 167 2.19 -10.77 -1.24
CA ASP A 167 3.14 -11.65 -1.97
C ASP A 167 2.44 -12.96 -2.37
N ALA A 168 2.13 -13.08 -3.67
CA ALA A 168 1.82 -14.32 -4.40
C ALA A 168 0.59 -15.17 -3.98
N TYR A 169 0.18 -15.23 -2.72
CA TYR A 169 -0.63 -16.37 -2.24
C TYR A 169 -2.13 -16.28 -2.49
N TRP A 170 -2.68 -15.14 -2.93
CA TRP A 170 -4.14 -14.92 -2.91
C TRP A 170 -4.76 -14.45 -4.22
N SER A 171 -4.26 -14.87 -5.38
CA SER A 171 -4.97 -14.61 -6.65
C SER A 171 -5.93 -15.76 -7.04
N ILE A 172 -7.06 -15.44 -7.68
CA ILE A 172 -8.03 -16.40 -8.23
C ILE A 172 -7.55 -17.12 -9.50
N ALA A 173 -6.38 -16.77 -10.05
CA ALA A 173 -5.83 -17.43 -11.23
C ALA A 173 -5.57 -18.92 -10.98
N ASN A 174 -5.99 -19.78 -11.92
CA ASN A 174 -5.82 -21.24 -11.82
C ASN A 174 -4.37 -21.67 -11.59
N ASP A 175 -3.41 -20.89 -12.05
CA ASP A 175 -1.98 -21.14 -11.91
C ASP A 175 -1.46 -20.95 -10.47
N PHE A 176 -2.13 -20.15 -9.64
CA PHE A 176 -1.86 -20.06 -8.19
C PHE A 176 -2.58 -21.15 -7.39
N LYS A 177 -3.65 -21.74 -7.95
CA LYS A 177 -4.36 -22.91 -7.41
C LYS A 177 -3.61 -24.24 -7.58
N ALA A 178 -2.49 -24.21 -8.32
CA ALA A 178 -1.59 -25.35 -8.49
C ALA A 178 -0.59 -25.51 -7.33
N LEU A 179 -0.57 -24.58 -6.36
CA LEU A 179 0.04 -24.80 -5.05
C LEU A 179 -0.91 -25.69 -4.22
N ASP A 180 -0.38 -26.77 -3.65
CA ASP A 180 -1.15 -27.84 -3.00
C ASP A 180 -2.12 -27.29 -1.94
N TYR A 181 -3.41 -27.24 -2.27
CA TYR A 181 -4.48 -27.00 -1.31
C TYR A 181 -5.75 -27.75 -1.73
N ASP A 182 -6.48 -28.25 -0.73
CA ASP A 182 -7.67 -29.06 -0.93
C ASP A 182 -8.85 -28.22 -1.42
N GLN A 183 -9.26 -28.44 -2.68
CA GLN A 183 -10.41 -27.76 -3.28
C GLN A 183 -11.76 -28.23 -2.72
N ASN A 184 -11.77 -29.32 -1.94
CA ASN A 184 -12.98 -29.85 -1.29
C ASN A 184 -13.16 -29.33 0.15
N ASP A 185 -12.18 -28.60 0.69
CA ASP A 185 -12.29 -27.96 2.01
C ASP A 185 -13.10 -26.66 1.89
N GLU A 186 -14.34 -26.70 2.37
CA GLU A 186 -15.25 -25.56 2.45
C GLU A 186 -14.60 -24.35 3.15
N GLN A 187 -13.72 -24.59 4.14
CA GLN A 187 -13.01 -23.50 4.79
C GLN A 187 -11.94 -22.87 3.91
N SER A 188 -11.29 -23.63 3.03
CA SER A 188 -10.35 -23.11 2.03
C SER A 188 -11.07 -22.27 0.98
N ARG A 189 -12.30 -22.65 0.61
CA ARG A 189 -13.14 -21.88 -0.30
C ARG A 189 -13.62 -20.56 0.32
N ILE A 190 -14.09 -20.59 1.57
CA ILE A 190 -14.47 -19.39 2.34
C ILE A 190 -13.27 -18.45 2.53
N ARG A 191 -12.07 -18.98 2.74
CA ARG A 191 -10.80 -18.22 2.81
C ARG A 191 -10.43 -17.53 1.49
N MET A 192 -10.86 -18.08 0.35
CA MET A 192 -10.63 -17.54 -0.99
C MET A 192 -11.76 -16.62 -1.48
N GLU A 193 -12.97 -16.72 -0.94
CA GLU A 193 -14.13 -15.90 -1.35
C GLU A 193 -14.14 -14.50 -0.71
N GLY A 194 -13.28 -14.24 0.30
CA GLY A 194 -13.13 -12.95 0.99
C GLY A 194 -12.01 -12.08 0.41
N TYR A 195 -12.21 -11.55 -0.79
CA TYR A 195 -11.27 -10.58 -1.36
C TYR A 195 -11.49 -9.19 -0.77
N ASN A 196 -10.44 -8.64 -0.14
CA ASN A 196 -10.60 -7.55 0.80
C ASN A 196 -10.61 -6.17 0.10
N TYR A 197 -11.80 -5.65 -0.22
CA TYR A 197 -12.01 -4.30 -0.76
C TYR A 197 -11.44 -3.20 0.14
N VAL A 198 -11.17 -3.49 1.41
CA VAL A 198 -10.36 -2.64 2.30
C VAL A 198 -9.00 -2.29 1.68
N ASN A 199 -8.33 -3.26 1.04
CA ASN A 199 -7.04 -3.02 0.38
C ASN A 199 -7.19 -2.16 -0.87
N VAL A 200 -8.29 -2.33 -1.61
CA VAL A 200 -8.58 -1.49 -2.78
C VAL A 200 -8.79 -0.06 -2.30
N ILE A 201 -9.64 0.15 -1.28
CA ILE A 201 -9.88 1.45 -0.65
C ILE A 201 -8.57 2.06 -0.16
N TYR A 202 -7.75 1.32 0.59
CA TYR A 202 -6.45 1.79 1.08
C TYR A 202 -5.57 2.32 -0.07
N HIS A 203 -5.36 1.51 -1.11
CA HIS A 203 -4.48 1.89 -2.22
C HIS A 203 -5.07 3.00 -3.08
N VAL A 204 -6.40 3.06 -3.21
CA VAL A 204 -7.10 4.15 -3.90
C VAL A 204 -6.92 5.46 -3.12
N LEU A 205 -7.09 5.46 -1.78
CA LEU A 205 -6.85 6.65 -0.94
C LEU A 205 -5.41 7.15 -1.08
N VAL A 206 -4.42 6.25 -1.00
CA VAL A 206 -3.01 6.58 -1.19
C VAL A 206 -2.71 7.05 -2.62
N ALA A 207 -3.37 6.51 -3.63
CA ALA A 207 -3.24 6.99 -5.00
C ALA A 207 -3.79 8.41 -5.13
N ILE A 208 -4.98 8.67 -4.59
CA ILE A 208 -5.61 10.01 -4.59
C ILE A 208 -4.68 11.05 -3.94
N SER A 209 -4.05 10.73 -2.80
CA SER A 209 -3.12 11.67 -2.16
C SER A 209 -1.87 11.94 -2.99
N LYS A 210 -1.32 10.94 -3.68
CA LYS A 210 -0.19 11.13 -4.62
C LYS A 210 -0.52 12.05 -5.79
N LEU A 211 -1.79 12.15 -6.18
CA LEU A 211 -2.24 13.03 -7.26
C LEU A 211 -2.28 14.50 -6.81
N GLY A 212 -2.38 14.77 -5.51
CA GLY A 212 -2.19 16.10 -4.92
C GLY A 212 -3.22 17.17 -5.30
N ASN A 213 -4.47 16.80 -5.57
CA ASN A 213 -5.54 17.79 -5.82
C ASN A 213 -6.08 18.34 -4.48
N GLU A 214 -6.23 19.66 -4.35
CA GLU A 214 -6.71 20.37 -3.16
C GLU A 214 -8.07 19.84 -2.65
N GLU A 215 -8.98 19.48 -3.56
CA GLU A 215 -10.30 18.93 -3.22
C GLU A 215 -10.23 17.49 -2.69
N SER A 216 -9.08 16.81 -2.83
CA SER A 216 -8.92 15.42 -2.40
C SER A 216 -9.01 15.25 -0.89
N LEU A 217 -8.69 16.29 -0.13
CA LEU A 217 -8.74 16.22 1.32
C LEU A 217 -10.16 15.96 1.80
N ASP A 218 -11.16 16.65 1.22
CA ASP A 218 -12.58 16.46 1.56
C ASP A 218 -13.11 15.10 1.13
N LEU A 219 -12.54 14.49 0.09
CA LEU A 219 -12.85 13.11 -0.31
C LEU A 219 -12.33 12.07 0.67
N VAL A 220 -11.16 12.30 1.28
CA VAL A 220 -10.47 11.34 2.15
C VAL A 220 -10.96 11.40 3.60
N ILE A 221 -11.30 12.59 4.11
CA ILE A 221 -11.68 12.80 5.52
C ILE A 221 -12.76 11.82 6.03
N PRO A 222 -13.85 11.53 5.30
CA PRO A 222 -14.88 10.61 5.78
C PRO A 222 -14.36 9.20 6.12
N PHE A 223 -13.27 8.77 5.47
CA PHE A 223 -12.68 7.44 5.68
C PHE A 223 -11.86 7.35 6.98
N LEU A 224 -11.61 8.47 7.67
CA LEU A 224 -11.01 8.45 9.02
C LEU A 224 -11.95 7.90 10.09
N ASP A 225 -13.27 7.83 9.83
CA ASP A 225 -14.27 7.26 10.73
C ASP A 225 -14.75 5.87 10.28
N HIS A 226 -14.09 5.28 9.27
CA HIS A 226 -14.53 4.05 8.67
C HIS A 226 -14.46 2.86 9.66
N PRO A 227 -15.42 1.91 9.67
CA PRO A 227 -15.47 0.83 10.66
C PRO A 227 -14.23 -0.07 10.63
N TYR A 228 -13.61 -0.24 9.46
CA TYR A 228 -12.40 -1.05 9.29
C TYR A 228 -11.12 -0.24 9.58
N PRO A 229 -10.29 -0.65 10.56
CA PRO A 229 -9.07 0.07 10.93
C PRO A 229 -8.08 0.25 9.78
N ASP A 230 -7.97 -0.72 8.89
CA ASP A 230 -7.03 -0.67 7.75
C ASP A 230 -7.44 0.38 6.70
N VAL A 231 -8.75 0.63 6.53
CA VAL A 231 -9.21 1.76 5.72
C VAL A 231 -8.87 3.08 6.41
N ARG A 232 -9.03 3.16 7.73
CA ARG A 232 -8.60 4.34 8.50
C ARG A 232 -7.10 4.58 8.36
N LEU A 233 -6.26 3.55 8.37
CA LEU A 233 -4.82 3.67 8.09
C LEU A 233 -4.57 4.32 6.72
N GLY A 234 -5.24 3.84 5.67
CA GLY A 234 -5.14 4.43 4.33
C GLY A 234 -5.58 5.88 4.29
N ALA A 235 -6.67 6.21 4.99
CA ALA A 235 -7.16 7.58 5.11
C ALA A 235 -6.15 8.47 5.84
N VAL A 236 -5.55 8.01 6.94
CA VAL A 236 -4.51 8.77 7.67
C VAL A 236 -3.32 9.06 6.76
N VAL A 237 -2.81 8.04 6.04
CA VAL A 237 -1.70 8.22 5.09
C VAL A 237 -2.05 9.26 4.03
N ALA A 238 -3.24 9.16 3.45
CA ALA A 238 -3.68 10.08 2.41
C ALA A 238 -3.86 11.51 2.94
N THR A 239 -4.48 11.68 4.12
CA THR A 239 -4.65 12.97 4.80
C THR A 239 -3.30 13.61 5.12
N THR A 240 -2.33 12.85 5.63
CA THR A 240 -0.98 13.35 5.91
C THR A 240 -0.27 13.79 4.64
N GLN A 241 -0.34 13.00 3.56
CA GLN A 241 0.33 13.34 2.29
C GLN A 241 -0.28 14.55 1.60
N LEU A 242 -1.61 14.73 1.70
CA LEU A 242 -2.30 15.89 1.12
C LEU A 242 -1.93 17.20 1.82
N GLY A 243 -1.51 17.15 3.09
CA GLY A 243 -0.80 18.23 3.76
C GLY A 243 -1.55 19.57 3.87
N SER A 244 -2.11 19.88 5.04
CA SER A 244 -2.63 21.22 5.34
C SER A 244 -2.81 21.40 6.85
N ASP A 245 -3.00 22.65 7.30
CA ASP A 245 -3.42 22.92 8.68
C ASP A 245 -4.74 22.21 9.01
N LYS A 246 -5.68 22.18 8.05
CA LYS A 246 -6.95 21.44 8.17
C LYS A 246 -6.72 19.94 8.37
N ALA A 247 -5.80 19.34 7.61
CA ALA A 247 -5.45 17.92 7.75
C ALA A 247 -4.87 17.62 9.15
N ARG A 248 -3.98 18.49 9.65
CA ARG A 248 -3.41 18.36 11.00
C ARG A 248 -4.50 18.43 12.07
N ASP A 249 -5.36 19.43 12.01
CA ASP A 249 -6.36 19.68 13.04
C ASP A 249 -7.40 18.55 13.10
N ILE A 250 -7.77 18.00 11.94
CA ILE A 250 -8.63 16.81 11.85
C ILE A 250 -7.94 15.57 12.44
N LEU A 251 -6.68 15.32 12.09
CA LEU A 251 -5.95 14.17 12.63
C LEU A 251 -5.80 14.26 14.16
N LEU A 252 -5.56 15.45 14.71
CA LEU A 252 -5.55 15.69 16.17
C LEU A 252 -6.90 15.36 16.82
N GLU A 253 -8.01 15.83 16.23
CA GLU A 253 -9.34 15.52 16.72
C GLU A 253 -9.58 14.00 16.72
N LYS A 254 -9.26 13.32 15.61
CA LYS A 254 -9.48 11.87 15.45
C LYS A 254 -8.58 11.04 16.35
N TYR A 255 -7.33 11.45 16.56
CA TYR A 255 -6.39 10.77 17.46
C TYR A 255 -6.95 10.61 18.88
N SER A 256 -7.65 11.64 19.39
CA SER A 256 -8.25 11.60 20.73
C SER A 256 -9.40 10.59 20.88
N LYS A 257 -10.07 10.24 19.77
CA LYS A 257 -11.24 9.36 19.72
C LYS A 257 -10.93 7.95 19.23
N GLU A 258 -9.81 7.76 18.56
CA GLU A 258 -9.38 6.45 18.06
C GLU A 258 -9.17 5.47 19.24
N THR A 259 -9.40 4.19 18.99
CA THR A 259 -9.24 3.12 19.99
C THR A 259 -8.26 2.05 19.52
N ASN A 260 -8.03 1.93 18.22
CA ASN A 260 -7.07 1.00 17.65
C ASN A 260 -5.65 1.59 17.71
N ASP A 261 -4.76 0.96 18.48
CA ASP A 261 -3.39 1.46 18.67
C ASP A 261 -2.53 1.44 17.40
N ILE A 262 -2.84 0.59 16.41
CA ILE A 262 -2.15 0.57 15.11
C ILE A 262 -2.48 1.87 14.36
N VAL A 263 -3.77 2.23 14.32
CA VAL A 263 -4.23 3.49 13.72
C VAL A 263 -3.69 4.69 14.48
N LYS A 264 -3.64 4.64 15.82
CA LYS A 264 -3.04 5.71 16.63
C LYS A 264 -1.57 5.93 16.33
N ALA A 265 -0.76 4.87 16.23
CA ALA A 265 0.65 5.01 15.90
C ALA A 265 0.86 5.69 14.54
N ARG A 266 0.04 5.33 13.54
CA ARG A 266 0.06 5.98 12.23
C ARG A 266 -0.43 7.44 12.28
N MET A 267 -1.49 7.73 13.03
CA MET A 267 -2.00 9.10 13.24
C MET A 267 -0.96 9.98 13.94
N ALA A 268 -0.30 9.48 14.98
CA ALA A 268 0.75 10.20 15.70
C ALA A 268 1.88 10.60 14.73
N SER A 269 2.33 9.65 13.91
CA SER A 269 3.32 9.89 12.87
C SER A 269 2.85 10.94 11.85
N GLY A 270 1.59 10.83 11.41
CA GLY A 270 0.99 11.78 10.48
C GLY A 270 0.85 13.19 11.04
N ILE A 271 0.49 13.33 12.32
CA ILE A 271 0.41 14.62 13.02
C ILE A 271 1.80 15.26 13.11
N LEU A 272 2.82 14.49 13.49
CA LEU A 272 4.19 14.99 13.63
C LEU A 272 4.83 15.37 12.29
N LEU A 273 4.46 14.68 11.21
CA LEU A 273 4.88 15.05 9.85
C LEU A 273 4.30 16.40 9.40
N LEU A 274 3.11 16.76 9.91
CA LEU A 274 2.45 18.03 9.62
C LEU A 274 2.86 19.15 10.60
N ASP A 275 3.15 18.80 11.85
CA ASP A 275 3.60 19.72 12.90
C ASP A 275 4.45 19.01 13.95
N THR A 276 5.77 19.15 13.83
CA THR A 276 6.75 18.53 14.74
C THR A 276 6.74 19.12 16.15
N ARG A 277 6.06 20.25 16.39
CA ARG A 277 6.01 20.90 17.72
C ARG A 277 5.09 20.19 18.71
N LYS A 278 4.40 19.11 18.29
CA LYS A 278 3.47 18.33 19.12
C LYS A 278 4.22 17.35 20.01
N SER A 279 4.92 17.87 21.01
CA SER A 279 5.77 17.09 21.93
C SER A 279 5.03 15.94 22.62
N GLU A 280 3.77 16.13 23.03
CA GLU A 280 2.96 15.07 23.65
C GLU A 280 2.75 13.87 22.72
N ILE A 281 2.50 14.13 21.43
CA ILE A 281 2.31 13.09 20.41
C ILE A 281 3.63 12.37 20.11
N TYR A 282 4.75 13.10 20.15
CA TYR A 282 6.08 12.51 20.05
C TYR A 282 6.35 11.56 21.21
N THR A 283 6.06 11.98 22.45
CA THR A 283 6.20 11.12 23.64
C THR A 283 5.37 9.85 23.50
N ASP A 284 4.11 9.94 23.08
CA ASP A 284 3.29 8.76 22.80
C ASP A 284 3.95 7.84 21.75
N LEU A 285 4.53 8.40 20.69
CA LEU A 285 5.19 7.63 19.64
C LEU A 285 6.40 6.83 20.17
N VAL A 286 7.29 7.44 20.95
CA VAL A 286 8.53 6.80 21.41
C VAL A 286 8.39 6.01 22.70
N GLU A 287 7.50 6.40 23.62
CA GLU A 287 7.34 5.73 24.92
C GLU A 287 6.21 4.68 24.91
N LYS A 288 5.12 4.94 24.19
CA LYS A 288 3.97 4.03 24.15
C LYS A 288 3.98 3.11 22.92
N TYR A 289 4.02 3.67 21.70
CA TYR A 289 3.81 2.87 20.49
C TYR A 289 5.06 2.09 20.05
N LEU A 290 6.25 2.67 20.14
CA LEU A 290 7.50 1.99 19.79
C LEU A 290 7.82 0.78 20.70
N ARG A 291 7.31 0.80 21.94
CA ARG A 291 7.51 -0.25 22.96
C ARG A 291 6.29 -1.15 23.14
N HIS A 292 5.29 -1.05 22.27
CA HIS A 292 4.02 -1.75 22.40
C HIS A 292 4.16 -3.28 22.26
N ASP A 293 3.29 -4.06 22.91
CA ASP A 293 3.34 -5.53 22.85
C ASP A 293 3.01 -6.08 21.46
N ASP A 294 2.00 -5.49 20.79
CA ASP A 294 1.65 -5.82 19.40
C ASP A 294 2.73 -5.34 18.41
N VAL A 295 3.31 -6.29 17.68
CA VAL A 295 4.35 -6.09 16.65
C VAL A 295 3.93 -5.09 15.56
N ARG A 296 2.64 -5.03 15.22
CA ARG A 296 2.12 -4.12 14.18
C ARG A 296 2.14 -2.67 14.66
N VAL A 297 1.84 -2.44 15.93
CA VAL A 297 1.92 -1.10 16.52
C VAL A 297 3.37 -0.62 16.55
N ARG A 298 4.31 -1.49 16.96
CA ARG A 298 5.75 -1.17 16.92
C ARG A 298 6.25 -0.90 15.50
N PHE A 299 5.80 -1.69 14.52
CA PHE A 299 6.14 -1.48 13.12
C PHE A 299 5.66 -0.11 12.62
N GLU A 300 4.40 0.25 12.90
CA GLU A 300 3.84 1.53 12.53
C GLU A 300 4.59 2.71 13.19
N ALA A 301 4.94 2.57 14.47
CA ALA A 301 5.75 3.55 15.17
C ALA A 301 7.16 3.69 14.56
N ALA A 302 7.82 2.57 14.25
CA ALA A 302 9.13 2.55 13.63
C ALA A 302 9.12 3.15 12.22
N VAL A 303 8.07 2.89 11.42
CA VAL A 303 7.84 3.52 10.12
C VAL A 303 7.67 5.03 10.29
N GLY A 304 6.86 5.45 11.24
CA GLY A 304 6.67 6.86 11.58
C GLY A 304 7.97 7.58 11.91
N LEU A 305 8.77 7.01 12.81
CA LEU A 305 10.07 7.59 13.21
C LEU A 305 11.09 7.57 12.07
N ARG A 306 11.09 6.53 11.23
CA ARG A 306 11.89 6.51 9.99
C ARG A 306 11.54 7.67 9.08
N ASP A 307 10.25 7.96 8.96
CA ASP A 307 9.75 8.96 8.05
C ASP A 307 9.96 10.38 8.60
N LEU A 308 9.80 10.56 9.92
CA LEU A 308 10.09 11.82 10.61
C LEU A 308 11.59 12.15 10.62
N ALA A 309 12.44 11.13 10.70
CA ALA A 309 13.91 11.23 10.70
C ALA A 309 14.46 12.18 11.79
N LEU A 310 13.83 12.25 12.96
CA LEU A 310 14.21 13.17 14.03
C LEU A 310 15.45 12.68 14.76
N GLY A 311 16.53 13.49 14.78
CA GLY A 311 17.76 13.15 15.51
C GLY A 311 17.55 12.85 17.00
N GLU A 312 16.59 13.52 17.66
CA GLU A 312 16.24 13.27 19.07
C GLU A 312 15.67 11.86 19.33
N SER A 313 15.17 11.18 18.30
CA SER A 313 14.64 9.81 18.44
C SER A 313 15.72 8.73 18.53
N LEU A 314 17.00 9.06 18.29
CA LEU A 314 18.09 8.08 18.20
C LEU A 314 18.22 7.19 19.42
N PHE A 315 18.14 7.76 20.63
CA PHE A 315 18.23 6.98 21.87
C PHE A 315 17.10 5.94 21.95
N HIS A 316 15.86 6.36 21.70
CA HIS A 316 14.68 5.49 21.74
C HIS A 316 14.73 4.40 20.65
N LEU A 317 15.19 4.76 19.44
CA LEU A 317 15.34 3.82 18.34
C LEU A 317 16.40 2.75 18.61
N HIS A 318 17.54 3.13 19.18
CA HIS A 318 18.58 2.17 19.57
C HIS A 318 18.09 1.22 20.68
N ASP A 319 17.42 1.75 21.69
CA ASP A 319 16.85 0.93 22.78
C ASP A 319 15.80 -0.06 22.22
N ALA A 320 14.88 0.41 21.37
CA ALA A 320 13.90 -0.44 20.71
C ALA A 320 14.56 -1.52 19.84
N PHE A 321 15.62 -1.20 19.10
CA PHE A 321 16.34 -2.16 18.26
C PHE A 321 16.99 -3.30 19.07
N LEU A 322 17.55 -2.98 20.24
CA LEU A 322 18.17 -3.98 21.12
C LEU A 322 17.14 -4.97 21.68
N LEU A 323 15.93 -4.50 21.96
CA LEU A 323 14.85 -5.30 22.54
C LEU A 323 14.00 -6.02 21.48
N GLU A 324 13.99 -5.54 20.23
CA GLU A 324 13.14 -6.10 19.19
C GLU A 324 13.50 -7.56 18.91
N THR A 325 12.49 -8.39 18.67
CA THR A 325 12.64 -9.80 18.31
C THR A 325 12.19 -10.06 16.88
N HIS A 326 11.29 -9.24 16.35
CA HIS A 326 10.72 -9.38 15.03
C HIS A 326 11.60 -8.75 13.94
N ASN A 327 12.07 -9.58 13.00
CA ASN A 327 13.03 -9.19 11.97
C ASN A 327 12.53 -8.03 11.07
N GLN A 328 11.25 -7.98 10.73
CA GLN A 328 10.73 -6.91 9.88
C GLN A 328 10.75 -5.55 10.61
N VAL A 329 10.45 -5.54 11.91
CA VAL A 329 10.53 -4.31 12.71
C VAL A 329 11.98 -3.89 12.88
N LYS A 330 12.91 -4.83 13.12
CA LYS A 330 14.36 -4.55 13.11
C LYS A 330 14.83 -3.87 11.83
N ASN A 331 14.40 -4.36 10.68
CA ASN A 331 14.80 -3.77 9.39
C ASN A 331 14.32 -2.32 9.24
N VAL A 332 13.12 -2.00 9.74
CA VAL A 332 12.61 -0.62 9.75
C VAL A 332 13.34 0.23 10.78
N LEU A 333 13.61 -0.30 11.98
CA LEU A 333 14.39 0.39 13.01
C LEU A 333 15.80 0.75 12.51
N ILE A 334 16.47 -0.14 11.77
CA ILE A 334 17.78 0.16 11.15
C ILE A 334 17.66 1.35 10.19
N GLN A 335 16.63 1.38 9.34
CA GLN A 335 16.38 2.52 8.45
C GLN A 335 16.08 3.79 9.24
N ALA A 336 15.29 3.69 10.31
CA ALA A 336 14.96 4.83 11.16
C ALA A 336 16.20 5.41 11.84
N ILE A 337 17.04 4.55 12.42
CA ILE A 337 18.32 4.94 13.04
C ILE A 337 19.23 5.62 12.02
N HIS A 338 19.32 5.06 10.81
CA HIS A 338 20.11 5.66 9.74
C HIS A 338 19.60 7.07 9.38
N ASN A 339 18.29 7.22 9.18
CA ASN A 339 17.69 8.51 8.81
C ASN A 339 17.83 9.55 9.93
N ALA A 340 17.55 9.17 11.18
CA ALA A 340 17.70 10.06 12.33
C ALA A 340 19.17 10.46 12.57
N ASN A 341 20.13 9.58 12.30
CA ASN A 341 21.56 9.92 12.37
C ASN A 341 21.95 10.95 11.30
N ALA A 342 21.39 10.85 10.09
CA ALA A 342 21.67 11.82 9.03
C ALA A 342 21.19 13.24 9.39
N ASP A 343 20.02 13.36 10.02
CA ASP A 343 19.48 14.62 10.55
C ASP A 343 20.36 15.19 11.68
N ASN A 344 20.84 14.32 12.59
CA ASN A 344 21.69 14.74 13.70
C ASN A 344 23.10 15.24 13.29
N ILE A 345 23.59 14.85 12.11
CA ILE A 345 24.93 15.24 11.60
C ILE A 345 24.89 16.56 10.82
N LEU A 346 23.78 16.86 10.16
CA LEU A 346 23.62 18.05 9.33
C LEU A 346 22.59 18.99 9.99
N PRO A 347 23.00 20.09 10.65
CA PRO A 347 22.02 21.06 11.13
C PRO A 347 21.17 21.56 9.95
N PRO A 348 19.90 21.94 10.19
CA PRO A 348 19.00 22.40 9.13
C PRO A 348 19.70 23.49 8.32
N ASN A 349 19.89 23.24 7.02
CA ASN A 349 20.53 24.21 6.15
C ASN A 349 19.51 25.33 5.88
N PRO A 350 19.70 26.56 6.39
CA PRO A 350 18.72 27.64 6.26
C PRO A 350 18.48 28.10 4.81
N ILE A 351 19.27 27.61 3.84
CA ILE A 351 19.09 27.87 2.41
C ILE A 351 18.08 26.90 1.77
N TYR A 352 17.90 25.70 2.33
CA TYR A 352 17.01 24.66 1.78
C TYR A 352 15.83 24.32 2.70
N ASP A 353 15.86 24.76 3.95
CA ASP A 353 14.88 24.41 4.98
C ASP A 353 13.94 25.58 5.27
N THR A 354 13.07 25.89 4.30
CA THR A 354 11.99 26.87 4.43
C THR A 354 10.64 26.21 4.18
N GLY A 355 10.18 25.35 5.09
CA GLY A 355 8.80 24.85 5.06
C GLY A 355 8.44 24.04 3.80
N PRO A 356 7.14 23.80 3.56
CA PRO A 356 6.55 22.49 3.25
C PRO A 356 6.92 21.98 1.85
N THR A 357 8.16 21.54 1.67
CA THR A 357 8.63 20.88 0.45
C THR A 357 9.64 19.77 0.77
N LYS A 358 9.38 18.94 1.79
CA LYS A 358 9.93 17.58 1.82
C LYS A 358 9.10 16.72 0.85
N ILE A 359 9.33 16.91 -0.45
CA ILE A 359 8.86 15.99 -1.49
C ILE A 359 9.63 14.69 -1.28
N TRP A 360 8.93 13.66 -0.81
CA TRP A 360 9.41 12.29 -0.76
C TRP A 360 9.91 11.85 -2.14
N VAL A 361 11.22 11.65 -2.28
CA VAL A 361 11.76 10.89 -3.39
C VAL A 361 12.11 9.50 -2.86
N TYR A 362 11.18 8.56 -3.04
CA TYR A 362 11.55 7.15 -3.16
C TYR A 362 12.40 7.00 -4.42
N GLY A 363 13.65 6.57 -4.27
CA GLY A 363 14.54 6.21 -5.37
C GLY A 363 15.92 6.84 -5.23
N GLU A 364 16.93 6.00 -5.35
CA GLU A 364 18.40 6.19 -5.33
C GLU A 364 18.98 7.61 -5.51
N PRO A 365 20.15 7.90 -4.88
CA PRO A 365 20.84 9.17 -5.08
C PRO A 365 21.23 9.34 -6.55
N VAL A 366 20.61 10.31 -7.21
CA VAL A 366 21.05 10.79 -8.53
C VAL A 366 22.43 11.42 -8.33
N GLN A 367 23.47 10.78 -8.86
CA GLN A 367 24.80 11.37 -8.86
C GLN A 367 24.76 12.73 -9.59
N PRO A 368 25.44 13.78 -9.07
CA PRO A 368 25.55 15.04 -9.77
C PRO A 368 26.18 14.79 -11.15
N ARG A 369 25.51 15.23 -12.22
CA ARG A 369 26.18 15.32 -13.52
C ARG A 369 27.31 16.33 -13.36
N GLU A 370 28.55 15.86 -13.46
CA GLU A 370 29.69 16.75 -13.64
C GLU A 370 29.42 17.62 -14.86
N THR A 371 29.28 18.92 -14.64
CA THR A 371 29.31 19.90 -15.71
C THR A 371 30.72 19.90 -16.28
N GLY A 372 30.87 19.24 -17.43
CA GLY A 372 32.08 19.29 -18.24
C GLY A 372 32.45 20.72 -18.61
N ARG A 373 33.76 20.94 -18.71
CA ARG A 373 34.44 22.15 -19.15
C ARG A 373 34.04 22.60 -20.55
#